data_AF-A0A944GE18-F1
#
_entry.id   AF-A0A944GE18-F1
#
_cell.length_a   1.000
_cell.length_b   1.000
_cell.length_c   1.000
_cell.angle_alpha   90.00
_cell.angle_beta   90.00
_cell.angle_gamma   90.00
#
_symmetry.space_group_name_H-M   'P 1'
#
loop_
_entity.id
_entity.type
_entity.pdbx_description
1 polymer ?
#
loop_
_entity_poly.entity_id
_entity_poly.type
_entity_poly.pdbx_seq_one_letter_code
_entity_poly.pdbx_strand_id
1 'polypeptide(L)'
;MDFHYVLIGVIVLVIIWLIISAISGSPKSKAFKVVRQTHDPSGLIAAIDADKTSDIPTEYNAYIKTLWDAYDRETATKLIQALLERNDTAPISQFWLKTLLEVEPELARTLLGEAFITSHYKEGIAAKCGGGCCGGGGGAKSCKSCKSCK
;
A
#
# COMPACT_ATOMS: atom_id res chain seq x y z
N MET A 1 2.35 -21.33 -50.49
CA MET A 1 1.98 -20.56 -49.29
C MET A 1 3.27 -20.03 -48.69
N ASP A 2 3.52 -18.73 -48.88
CA ASP A 2 4.81 -18.12 -48.54
C ASP A 2 5.01 -18.08 -47.02
N PHE A 3 6.10 -18.69 -46.57
CA PHE A 3 6.53 -18.78 -45.17
C PHE A 3 6.54 -17.41 -44.44
N HIS A 4 6.72 -16.33 -45.20
CA HIS A 4 6.69 -14.95 -44.72
C HIS A 4 5.33 -14.54 -44.12
N TYR A 5 4.20 -14.97 -44.69
CA TYR A 5 2.87 -14.64 -44.15
C TYR A 5 2.59 -15.37 -42.83
N VAL A 6 3.09 -16.59 -42.67
CA VAL A 6 2.99 -17.34 -41.43
C VAL A 6 3.80 -16.67 -40.32
N LEU A 7 5.03 -16.24 -40.61
CA LEU A 7 5.89 -15.53 -39.65
C LEU A 7 5.27 -14.21 -39.20
N ILE A 8 4.74 -13.41 -40.14
CA ILE A 8 4.08 -12.13 -39.82
C ILE A 8 2.83 -12.37 -38.97
N GLY A 9 2.03 -13.39 -39.30
CA GLY A 9 0.84 -13.74 -38.51
C GLY A 9 1.16 -14.10 -37.05
N VAL A 10 2.23 -14.85 -36.82
CA VAL A 10 2.68 -15.21 -35.46
C VAL A 10 3.17 -13.97 -34.69
N ILE A 11 3.95 -13.10 -35.32
CA ILE A 11 4.47 -11.87 -34.68
C ILE A 11 3.31 -10.97 -34.24
N VAL A 12 2.30 -10.78 -35.11
CA VAL A 12 1.13 -9.96 -34.78
C VAL A 12 0.35 -10.54 -33.60
N LEU A 13 0.16 -11.87 -33.55
CA LEU A 13 -0.51 -12.52 -32.42
C LEU A 13 0.26 -12.37 -31.11
N VAL A 14 1.59 -12.48 -31.14
CA VAL A 14 2.43 -12.27 -29.95
C VAL A 14 2.32 -10.83 -29.45
N ILE A 15 2.34 -9.84 -30.36
CA ILE A 15 2.19 -8.43 -30.00
C ILE A 15 0.80 -8.17 -29.39
N ILE A 16 -0.26 -8.68 -30.01
CA ILE A 16 -1.63 -8.56 -29.49
C ILE A 16 -1.73 -9.19 -28.09
N TRP A 17 -1.14 -10.38 -27.89
CA TRP A 17 -1.14 -11.06 -26.60
C TRP A 17 -0.38 -10.26 -25.52
N LEU A 18 0.77 -9.67 -25.85
CA LEU A 18 1.51 -8.81 -24.93
C LEU A 18 0.71 -7.56 -24.54
N ILE A 19 0.00 -6.95 -25.50
CA ILE A 19 -0.85 -5.78 -25.24
C ILE A 19 -2.03 -6.16 -24.32
N ILE A 20 -2.71 -7.28 -24.57
CA ILE A 20 -3.84 -7.74 -23.75
C ILE A 20 -3.38 -8.07 -22.32
N SER A 21 -2.23 -8.71 -22.17
CA SER A 21 -1.62 -9.00 -20.86
C SER A 21 -1.23 -7.72 -20.12
N ALA A 22 -0.78 -6.67 -20.83
CA ALA A 22 -0.45 -5.39 -20.22
C ALA A 22 -1.69 -4.57 -19.80
N ILE A 23 -2.80 -4.68 -20.53
CA ILE A 23 -4.06 -3.96 -20.23
C ILE A 23 -4.85 -4.64 -19.09
N SER A 24 -4.65 -5.96 -18.91
CA SER A 24 -5.26 -6.72 -17.82
C SER A 24 -4.58 -6.39 -16.49
N GLY A 25 -4.88 -5.20 -15.95
CA GLY A 25 -4.30 -4.69 -14.71
C GLY A 25 -4.31 -5.72 -13.57
N SER A 26 -3.35 -5.58 -12.66
CA SER A 26 -3.13 -6.53 -11.57
C SER A 26 -4.40 -6.74 -10.73
N PRO A 27 -4.60 -7.94 -10.14
CA PRO A 27 -5.73 -8.20 -9.24
C PRO A 27 -5.86 -7.14 -8.14
N LYS A 28 -4.73 -6.66 -7.59
CA LYS A 28 -4.65 -5.58 -6.60
C LYS A 28 -5.22 -4.26 -7.13
N SER A 29 -4.85 -3.85 -8.35
CA SER A 29 -5.38 -2.62 -8.97
C SER A 29 -6.89 -2.67 -9.20
N LYS A 30 -7.42 -3.84 -9.60
CA LYS A 30 -8.86 -4.05 -9.77
C LYS A 30 -9.57 -4.00 -8.41
N ALA A 31 -9.01 -4.68 -7.40
CA ALA A 31 -9.53 -4.64 -6.03
C ALA A 31 -9.56 -3.21 -5.49
N PHE A 32 -8.46 -2.45 -5.64
CA PHE A 32 -8.41 -1.05 -5.20
C PHE A 32 -9.43 -0.16 -5.90
N LYS A 33 -9.71 -0.40 -7.19
CA LYS A 33 -10.77 0.33 -7.90
C LYS A 33 -12.14 0.08 -7.27
N VAL A 34 -12.43 -1.16 -6.85
CA VAL A 34 -13.65 -1.51 -6.13
C VAL A 34 -13.69 -0.81 -4.77
N VAL A 35 -12.59 -0.82 -4.01
CA VAL A 35 -12.50 -0.11 -2.72
C VAL A 35 -12.90 1.35 -2.85
N ARG A 36 -12.43 2.07 -3.88
CA ARG A 36 -12.80 3.48 -4.10
C ARG A 36 -14.27 3.70 -4.46
N GLN A 37 -14.98 2.65 -4.89
CA GLN A 37 -16.40 2.73 -5.24
C GLN A 37 -17.30 2.27 -4.09
N THR A 38 -16.86 1.27 -3.32
CA THR A 38 -17.67 0.64 -2.28
C THR A 38 -17.28 1.07 -0.87
N HIS A 39 -16.14 1.76 -0.70
CA HIS A 39 -15.52 2.08 0.58
C HIS A 39 -15.24 0.86 1.48
N ASP A 40 -15.23 -0.33 0.89
CA ASP A 40 -14.96 -1.61 1.56
C ASP A 40 -13.57 -2.13 1.16
N PRO A 41 -12.58 -2.15 2.07
CA PRO A 41 -11.24 -2.60 1.78
C PRO A 41 -11.07 -4.14 1.80
N SER A 42 -12.10 -4.90 2.18
CA SER A 42 -11.99 -6.35 2.43
C SER A 42 -11.41 -7.13 1.24
N GLY A 43 -11.85 -6.82 0.02
CA GLY A 43 -11.34 -7.45 -1.20
C GLY A 43 -9.89 -7.10 -1.52
N LEU A 44 -9.44 -5.88 -1.16
CA LEU A 44 -8.05 -5.47 -1.32
C LEU A 44 -7.16 -6.13 -0.28
N ILE A 45 -7.60 -6.22 0.97
CA ILE A 45 -6.88 -6.91 2.05
C ILE A 45 -6.63 -8.36 1.65
N ALA A 46 -7.66 -9.08 1.19
CA ALA A 46 -7.52 -10.45 0.71
C ALA A 46 -6.54 -10.57 -0.47
N ALA A 47 -6.54 -9.59 -1.39
CA ALA A 47 -5.62 -9.57 -2.53
C ALA A 47 -4.16 -9.29 -2.12
N ILE A 48 -3.94 -8.48 -1.09
CA ILE A 48 -2.59 -8.23 -0.54
C ILE A 48 -2.11 -9.48 0.22
N ASP A 49 -2.97 -10.07 1.06
CA ASP A 49 -2.63 -11.26 1.85
C ASP A 49 -2.34 -12.50 0.97
N ALA A 50 -2.96 -12.59 -0.20
CA ALA A 50 -2.70 -13.65 -1.16
C ALA A 50 -1.29 -13.57 -1.80
N ASP A 51 -0.65 -12.39 -1.80
CA ASP A 51 0.66 -12.16 -2.41
C ASP A 51 1.80 -12.35 -1.39
N LYS A 52 2.24 -13.61 -1.25
CA LYS A 52 3.34 -14.01 -0.36
C LYS A 52 4.71 -13.43 -0.72
N THR A 53 4.86 -12.81 -1.88
CA THR A 53 6.16 -12.33 -2.37
C THR A 53 6.38 -10.84 -2.15
N SER A 54 5.31 -10.12 -1.78
CA SER A 54 5.34 -8.68 -1.60
C SER A 54 5.72 -8.27 -0.18
N ASP A 55 6.41 -7.14 -0.05
CA ASP A 55 6.65 -6.49 1.24
C ASP A 55 5.33 -5.87 1.73
N ILE A 56 4.57 -6.65 2.50
CA ILE A 56 3.19 -6.34 2.92
C ILE A 56 3.09 -4.91 3.51
N PRO A 57 3.92 -4.47 4.47
CA PRO A 57 3.84 -3.11 5.00
C PRO A 57 4.00 -2.01 3.94
N THR A 58 4.86 -2.21 2.94
CA THR A 58 5.07 -1.24 1.86
C THR A 58 3.87 -1.17 0.91
N GLU A 59 3.25 -2.31 0.59
CA GLU A 59 2.02 -2.35 -0.21
C GLU A 59 0.87 -1.62 0.48
N TYR A 60 0.62 -1.92 1.77
CA TYR A 60 -0.38 -1.21 2.56
C TYR A 60 -0.14 0.29 2.58
N ASN A 61 1.10 0.72 2.78
CA ASN A 61 1.45 2.14 2.78
C ASN A 61 1.06 2.86 1.49
N ALA A 62 1.28 2.24 0.33
CA ALA A 62 0.91 2.84 -0.95
C ALA A 62 -0.60 3.09 -1.07
N TYR A 63 -1.43 2.12 -0.67
CA TYR A 63 -2.89 2.25 -0.73
C TYR A 63 -3.43 3.19 0.36
N ILE A 64 -2.93 3.07 1.60
CA ILE A 64 -3.32 3.96 2.71
C ILE A 64 -3.01 5.41 2.33
N LYS A 65 -1.80 5.70 1.83
CA LYS A 65 -1.44 7.05 1.38
C LYS A 65 -2.39 7.56 0.30
N THR A 66 -2.71 6.73 -0.70
CA THR A 66 -3.61 7.13 -1.78
C THR A 66 -5.02 7.47 -1.27
N LEU A 67 -5.57 6.68 -0.35
CA LEU A 67 -6.87 6.96 0.28
C LEU A 67 -6.80 8.19 1.19
N TRP A 68 -5.69 8.35 1.91
CA TRP A 68 -5.44 9.49 2.78
C TRP A 68 -5.37 10.79 1.98
N ASP A 69 -4.65 10.81 0.86
CA ASP A 69 -4.55 11.97 -0.02
C ASP A 69 -5.90 12.27 -0.71
N ALA A 70 -6.75 11.26 -0.89
CA ALA A 70 -8.11 11.38 -1.42
C ALA A 70 -9.17 11.73 -0.36
N TYR A 71 -8.78 11.97 0.90
CA TYR A 71 -9.68 12.24 2.04
C TYR A 71 -10.67 11.12 2.39
N ASP A 72 -10.43 9.89 1.92
CA ASP A 72 -11.22 8.71 2.31
C ASP A 72 -10.70 8.14 3.64
N ARG A 73 -10.95 8.90 4.72
CA ARG A 73 -10.39 8.64 6.07
C ARG A 73 -10.89 7.34 6.66
N GLU A 74 -12.16 7.00 6.49
CA GLU A 74 -12.75 5.78 7.05
C GLU A 74 -12.13 4.52 6.44
N THR A 75 -12.07 4.46 5.10
CA THR A 75 -11.50 3.30 4.41
C THR A 75 -9.98 3.21 4.62
N ALA A 76 -9.28 4.35 4.67
CA ALA A 76 -7.88 4.40 5.08
C ALA A 76 -7.69 3.82 6.50
N THR A 77 -8.55 4.20 7.45
CA THR A 77 -8.49 3.70 8.84
C THR A 77 -8.68 2.20 8.92
N LYS A 78 -9.64 1.65 8.18
CA LYS A 78 -9.86 0.19 8.09
C LYS A 78 -8.62 -0.53 7.52
N LEU A 79 -7.92 0.05 6.54
CA LEU A 79 -6.66 -0.50 6.06
C LEU A 79 -5.52 -0.38 7.08
N ILE A 80 -5.45 0.73 7.83
CA ILE A 80 -4.48 0.91 8.92
C ILE A 80 -4.70 -0.15 10.00
N GLN A 81 -5.96 -0.43 10.36
CA GLN A 81 -6.31 -1.52 11.28
C GLN A 81 -5.77 -2.87 10.79
N ALA A 82 -6.10 -3.22 9.55
CA ALA A 82 -5.65 -4.48 8.96
C ALA A 82 -4.11 -4.59 8.89
N LEU A 83 -3.42 -3.47 8.64
CA LEU A 83 -1.96 -3.38 8.69
C LEU A 83 -1.43 -3.64 10.10
N LEU A 84 -2.02 -3.01 11.12
CA LEU A 84 -1.63 -3.18 12.52
C LEU A 84 -1.85 -4.60 13.02
N GLU A 85 -2.96 -5.24 12.65
CA GLU A 85 -3.22 -6.65 13.02
C GLU A 85 -2.16 -7.61 12.49
N ARG A 86 -1.58 -7.32 11.32
CA ARG A 86 -0.59 -8.19 10.66
C ARG A 86 0.83 -7.85 11.05
N ASN A 87 1.14 -6.55 11.19
CA ASN A 87 2.50 -6.04 11.28
C ASN A 87 2.56 -4.84 12.24
N ASP A 88 2.06 -4.98 13.47
CA ASP A 88 2.09 -3.92 14.48
C ASP A 88 3.52 -3.43 14.79
N THR A 89 4.53 -4.27 14.70
CA THR A 89 5.94 -3.90 14.96
C THR A 89 6.59 -3.13 13.82
N ALA A 90 5.99 -3.11 12.63
CA ALA A 90 6.57 -2.40 11.49
C ALA A 90 6.53 -0.88 11.73
N PRO A 91 7.63 -0.14 11.46
CA PRO A 91 7.67 1.30 11.67
C PRO A 91 6.56 2.06 10.92
N ILE A 92 6.19 1.58 9.73
CA ILE A 92 5.15 2.20 8.92
C ILE A 92 3.75 2.05 9.54
N SER A 93 3.47 0.93 10.21
CA SER A 93 2.22 0.71 10.93
C SER A 93 2.08 1.68 12.09
N GLN A 94 3.18 1.87 12.83
CA GLN A 94 3.24 2.81 13.95
C GLN A 94 3.16 4.27 13.50
N PHE A 95 3.77 4.61 12.37
CA PHE A 95 3.63 5.91 11.73
C PHE A 95 2.16 6.21 11.41
N TRP A 96 1.45 5.28 10.77
CA TRP A 96 0.05 5.48 10.42
C TRP A 96 -0.86 5.53 11.63
N LEU A 97 -0.63 4.68 12.64
CA LEU A 97 -1.39 4.73 13.90
C LEU A 97 -1.19 6.09 14.60
N LYS A 98 0.05 6.55 14.72
CA LYS A 98 0.34 7.88 15.28
C LYS A 98 -0.34 8.99 14.49
N THR A 99 -0.22 8.97 13.16
CA THR A 99 -0.83 9.97 12.27
C THR A 99 -2.36 10.00 12.43
N LEU A 100 -2.98 8.82 12.52
CA LEU A 100 -4.42 8.71 12.72
C LEU A 100 -4.85 9.29 14.08
N LEU A 101 -4.10 9.04 15.15
CA LEU A 101 -4.39 9.58 16.49
C LEU A 101 -4.18 11.10 16.56
N GLU A 102 -3.18 11.64 15.85
CA GLU A 102 -2.89 13.08 15.84
C GLU A 102 -3.88 13.88 14.98
N VAL A 103 -4.30 13.32 13.84
CA VAL A 103 -5.14 14.03 12.87
C VAL A 103 -6.64 13.74 13.07
N GLU A 104 -7.02 12.50 13.35
CA GLU A 104 -8.42 12.04 13.42
C GLU A 104 -8.70 11.20 14.70
N PRO A 105 -8.50 11.76 15.91
CA PRO A 105 -8.59 10.99 17.16
C PRO A 105 -9.96 10.36 17.40
N GLU A 106 -11.04 11.06 17.05
CA GLU A 106 -12.41 10.56 17.22
C GLU A 106 -12.70 9.38 16.30
N LEU A 107 -12.20 9.43 15.06
CA LEU A 107 -12.34 8.33 14.10
C LEU A 107 -11.53 7.11 14.56
N ALA A 108 -10.32 7.34 15.06
CA ALA A 108 -9.47 6.30 15.62
C ALA A 108 -10.19 5.56 16.76
N ARG A 109 -10.75 6.31 17.72
CA ARG A 109 -11.50 5.74 18.84
C ARG A 109 -12.76 5.01 18.41
N THR A 110 -13.47 5.53 17.41
CA THR A 110 -14.72 4.94 16.93
C THR A 110 -14.50 3.64 16.17
N LEU A 111 -13.50 3.60 15.29
CA LEU A 111 -13.27 2.45 14.42
C LEU A 111 -12.33 1.40 15.04
N LEU A 112 -11.27 1.82 15.73
CA LEU A 112 -10.31 0.90 16.34
C LEU A 112 -10.70 0.54 17.77
N GLY A 113 -11.20 1.52 18.53
CA GLY A 113 -11.43 1.40 19.96
C GLY A 113 -10.16 1.63 20.79
N GLU A 114 -10.34 2.16 22.01
CA GLU A 114 -9.25 2.48 22.93
C GLU A 114 -8.41 1.24 23.33
N ALA A 115 -9.06 0.09 23.48
CA ALA A 115 -8.37 -1.16 23.81
C ALA A 115 -7.38 -1.58 22.70
N PHE A 116 -7.79 -1.45 21.43
CA PHE A 116 -6.94 -1.78 20.29
C PHE A 116 -5.78 -0.80 20.15
N ILE A 117 -6.05 0.51 20.30
CA ILE A 117 -5.02 1.53 20.26
C ILE A 117 -3.95 1.24 21.32
N THR A 118 -4.37 0.96 22.55
CA THR A 118 -3.45 0.69 23.67
C THR A 118 -2.64 -0.59 23.45
N SER A 119 -3.23 -1.63 22.87
CA SER A 119 -2.52 -2.90 22.64
C SER A 119 -1.52 -2.82 21.47
N HIS A 120 -1.80 -2.00 20.46
CA HIS A 120 -1.00 -1.93 19.24
C HIS A 120 -0.05 -0.73 19.17
N TYR A 121 -0.28 0.34 19.94
CA TYR A 121 0.58 1.52 19.90
C TYR A 121 1.90 1.30 20.66
N LYS A 122 3.02 1.43 19.94
CA LYS A 122 4.39 1.24 20.44
C LYS A 122 5.18 2.52 20.23
N GLU A 123 5.12 3.43 21.21
CA GLU A 123 5.75 4.75 21.18
C GLU A 123 7.23 4.73 20.75
N GLY A 124 8.00 3.73 21.24
CA GLY A 124 9.42 3.57 20.92
C GLY A 124 9.73 3.25 19.44
N ILE A 125 8.75 2.80 18.67
CA ILE A 125 8.87 2.50 17.24
C ILE A 125 8.35 3.69 16.42
N ALA A 126 7.23 4.31 16.83
CA ALA A 126 6.64 5.47 16.17
C ALA A 126 7.62 6.66 16.08
N ALA A 127 8.47 6.84 17.09
CA ALA A 127 9.47 7.92 17.13
C ALA A 127 10.57 7.78 16.07
N LYS A 128 10.85 6.57 15.58
CA LYS A 128 11.96 6.32 14.63
C LYS A 128 11.64 6.75 13.19
N CYS A 129 10.36 6.92 12.84
CA CYS A 129 9.97 7.38 11.50
C CYS A 129 9.90 8.91 11.34
N GLY A 130 10.15 9.69 12.40
CA GLY A 130 10.13 11.16 12.35
C GLY A 130 11.51 11.83 12.20
N GLY A 131 12.60 11.05 12.29
CA GLY A 131 13.97 11.57 12.36
C GLY A 131 14.72 11.50 11.03
N GLY A 132 14.40 12.37 10.08
CA GLY A 132 15.34 12.80 9.02
C GLY A 132 15.84 11.75 8.02
N CYS A 133 15.07 11.50 6.96
CA CYS A 133 15.63 11.10 5.65
C CYS A 133 14.88 11.67 4.43
N CYS A 134 13.76 12.38 4.62
CA CYS A 134 13.04 13.04 3.54
C CYS A 134 12.84 14.53 3.86
N GLY A 135 13.93 15.29 3.80
CA GLY A 135 13.86 16.73 3.60
C GLY A 135 13.61 17.00 2.12
N GLY A 136 12.43 17.53 1.79
CA GLY A 136 12.15 18.07 0.46
C GLY A 136 13.08 19.24 0.13
N GLY A 137 13.50 19.34 -1.13
CA GLY A 137 14.30 20.46 -1.65
C GLY A 137 15.36 19.97 -2.62
N GLY A 138 15.27 20.40 -3.88
CA GLY A 138 16.05 19.87 -5.01
C GLY A 138 17.55 19.71 -4.78
N GLY A 139 18.06 18.55 -5.15
CA GLY A 139 19.49 18.27 -5.14
C GLY A 139 19.75 16.77 -5.20
N ALA A 140 20.14 16.28 -6.38
CA ALA A 140 20.57 14.90 -6.58
C ALA A 140 21.81 14.58 -5.73
N LYS A 141 21.64 14.11 -4.49
CA LYS A 141 22.72 13.51 -3.70
C LYS A 141 22.24 12.20 -3.04
N SER A 142 22.48 11.12 -3.78
CA SER A 142 22.92 9.79 -3.33
C SER A 142 22.38 9.27 -1.98
N CYS A 143 21.25 8.56 -2.02
CA CYS A 143 20.80 7.64 -0.97
C CYS A 143 21.69 6.38 -0.91
N LYS A 144 22.93 6.47 -0.44
CA LYS A 144 23.81 5.29 -0.25
C LYS A 144 23.90 4.78 1.20
N SER A 145 23.21 5.41 2.16
CA SER A 145 23.41 5.12 3.59
C SER A 145 22.14 4.79 4.37
N CYS A 146 21.18 4.06 3.78
CA CYS A 146 20.09 3.41 4.54
C CYS A 146 20.34 1.90 4.64
N LYS A 147 21.47 1.50 5.25
CA LYS A 147 21.79 0.07 5.51
C LYS A 147 21.47 -0.40 6.93
N SER A 148 20.84 0.42 7.75
CA SER A 148 20.64 0.12 9.17
C SER A 148 19.19 0.33 9.63
N CYS A 149 18.26 -0.32 8.94
CA CYS A 149 16.97 -0.70 9.50
C CYS A 149 16.87 -2.22 9.33
N LYS A 150 17.43 -2.95 10.28
CA LYS A 150 17.29 -4.41 10.43
C LYS A 150 16.73 -4.65 11.83
#